data_AF-A0A4Q3CK91-F1
#
_entry.id   AF-A0A4Q3CK91-F1
#
_cell.length_a   1.000
_cell.length_b   1.000
_cell.length_c   1.000
_cell.angle_alpha   90.00
_cell.angle_beta   90.00
_cell.angle_gamma   90.00
#
_symmetry.space_group_name_H-M   'P 1'
#
loop_
_entity.id
_entity.type
_entity.pdbx_description
1 polymer ?
#
loop_
_entity_poly.entity_id
_entity_poly.type
_entity_poly.pdbx_seq_one_letter_code
_entity_poly.pdbx_strand_id
1 'polypeptide(L)' 'MSTKALLITPPFTQLNTPYPATAYIKGFLNTKGIAAVQADLGIEVILRLFSKQGLIDVFERVNQLNSKSQASNNKQG' A
#
# COMPACT_ATOMS: atom_id res chain seq x y z
N MET A 1 -11.29 -20.33 -23.06
CA MET A 1 -10.35 -19.33 -22.50
C MET A 1 -9.93 -19.78 -21.11
N SER A 2 -8.65 -19.67 -20.76
CA SER A 2 -8.20 -19.90 -19.37
C SER A 2 -8.40 -18.61 -18.57
N THR A 3 -9.27 -18.64 -17.57
CA THR A 3 -9.53 -17.50 -16.68
C THR A 3 -8.43 -17.43 -15.61
N LYS A 4 -7.77 -16.28 -15.50
CA LYS A 4 -6.78 -16.01 -14.45
C LYS A 4 -7.43 -15.17 -13.34
N ALA A 5 -7.16 -15.51 -12.09
CA ALA A 5 -7.67 -14.79 -10.92
C ALA A 5 -6.59 -13.88 -10.31
N LEU A 6 -6.97 -12.65 -9.97
CA LEU A 6 -6.16 -11.74 -9.14
C LEU A 6 -6.86 -11.55 -7.79
N LEU A 7 -6.14 -11.84 -6.71
CA LEU A 7 -6.61 -11.73 -5.34
C LEU A 7 -5.91 -10.55 -4.68
N ILE A 8 -6.69 -9.55 -4.25
CA ILE A 8 -6.15 -8.31 -3.68
C ILE A 8 -6.48 -8.26 -2.19
N THR A 9 -5.45 -8.16 -1.34
CA THR A 9 -5.62 -7.68 0.03
C THR A 9 -5.65 -6.15 -0.02
N PRO A 10 -6.80 -5.50 0.28
CA PRO A 10 -6.89 -4.05 0.25
C PRO A 10 -6.05 -3.43 1.36
N PRO A 11 -5.62 -2.17 1.21
CA PRO A 11 -4.77 -1.53 2.21
C PRO A 11 -5.52 -1.29 3.53
N PHE A 12 -4.77 -1.27 4.64
CA PHE A 12 -5.22 -0.86 5.98
C PHE A 12 -6.23 -1.77 6.71
N THR A 13 -6.40 -3.02 6.29
CA THR A 13 -7.33 -3.97 6.94
C THR A 13 -6.80 -4.64 8.23
N GLN A 14 -5.93 -3.99 9.04
CA GLN A 14 -5.18 -4.50 10.24
C GLN A 14 -3.71 -4.94 10.03
N LEU A 15 -2.77 -3.99 10.02
CA LEU A 15 -1.36 -4.20 9.65
C LEU A 15 -0.61 -5.34 10.39
N ASN A 16 -1.05 -5.63 11.60
CA ASN A 16 -0.34 -6.47 12.57
C ASN A 16 -0.88 -7.92 12.62
N THR A 17 -1.86 -8.25 11.79
CA THR A 17 -2.44 -9.61 11.73
C THR A 17 -2.03 -10.27 10.41
N PRO A 18 -1.54 -11.53 10.39
CA PRO A 18 -1.31 -12.23 9.13
C PRO A 18 -2.60 -12.29 8.31
N TYR A 19 -2.51 -12.03 7.00
CA TYR A 19 -3.63 -12.07 6.05
C TYR A 19 -3.61 -13.34 5.18
N PRO A 20 -3.91 -14.54 5.74
CA PRO A 20 -3.78 -15.78 4.99
C PRO A 20 -4.87 -15.96 3.93
N ALA A 21 -5.94 -15.15 3.93
CA ALA A 21 -7.12 -15.37 3.10
C ALA A 21 -6.79 -15.47 1.60
N THR A 22 -6.08 -14.48 1.04
CA THR A 22 -5.71 -14.49 -0.38
C THR A 22 -4.69 -15.58 -0.69
N ALA A 23 -3.78 -15.91 0.23
CA ALA A 23 -2.84 -17.02 0.09
C ALA A 23 -3.55 -18.39 0.07
N TYR A 24 -4.56 -18.59 0.93
CA TYR A 24 -5.36 -19.83 0.98
C TYR A 24 -6.26 -19.98 -0.24
N ILE A 25 -6.91 -18.90 -0.68
CA ILE A 25 -7.73 -18.93 -1.91
C ILE A 25 -6.84 -19.22 -3.12
N LYS A 26 -5.65 -18.61 -3.22
CA LYS A 26 -4.66 -18.93 -4.25
C LYS A 26 -4.28 -20.41 -4.20
N GLY A 27 -3.97 -20.93 -3.01
CA GLY A 27 -3.65 -22.34 -2.81
C GLY A 27 -4.75 -23.26 -3.31
N PHE A 28 -6.00 -23.00 -2.93
CA PHE A 28 -7.17 -23.74 -3.38
C PHE A 28 -7.36 -23.69 -4.90
N LEU A 29 -7.29 -22.50 -5.53
CA LEU A 29 -7.44 -22.35 -6.98
C LEU A 29 -6.34 -23.09 -7.75
N ASN A 30 -5.10 -23.06 -7.26
CA ASN A 30 -3.99 -23.83 -7.83
C ASN A 30 -4.24 -25.34 -7.78
N THR A 31 -4.87 -25.87 -6.71
CA THR A 31 -5.27 -27.30 -6.66
C THR A 31 -6.29 -27.69 -7.73
N LYS A 32 -7.04 -26.72 -8.28
CA LYS A 32 -8.02 -26.90 -9.35
C LYS A 32 -7.44 -26.61 -10.74
N GLY A 33 -6.13 -26.35 -10.85
CA GLY A 33 -5.49 -25.98 -12.12
C GLY A 33 -5.85 -24.56 -12.60
N ILE A 34 -6.43 -23.73 -11.74
CA ILE A 34 -6.80 -22.35 -12.06
C ILE A 34 -5.63 -21.44 -11.67
N ALA A 35 -5.08 -20.73 -12.66
CA ALA A 35 -3.99 -19.80 -12.42
C ALA A 35 -4.46 -18.61 -11.56
N ALA A 36 -3.85 -18.45 -10.39
CA ALA A 36 -4.16 -17.37 -9.46
C ALA A 36 -2.89 -16.61 -9.01
N VAL A 37 -2.99 -15.29 -8.93
CA VAL A 37 -1.98 -14.37 -8.40
C VAL A 37 -2.55 -13.56 -7.24
N GLN A 38 -1.68 -13.16 -6.32
CA GLN A 38 -1.98 -12.42 -5.11
C GLN A 38 -1.23 -11.09 -5.15
N ALA A 39 -1.87 -10.00 -4.73
CA ALA A 39 -1.25 -8.72 -4.43
C ALA A 39 -1.70 -8.26 -3.04
N ASP A 40 -0.76 -7.81 -2.21
CA ASP A 40 -1.06 -7.28 -0.88
C ASP A 40 -0.69 -5.80 -0.85
N LEU A 41 -1.71 -4.95 -1.02
CA LEU A 41 -1.51 -3.51 -1.09
C LEU A 41 -1.21 -2.91 0.29
N GLY A 42 -1.58 -3.59 1.38
CA GLY A 42 -1.28 -3.17 2.74
C GLY A 42 0.22 -3.24 3.01
N ILE A 43 0.83 -4.41 2.77
CA ILE A 43 2.27 -4.57 2.98
C ILE A 43 3.10 -3.72 2.02
N GLU A 44 2.69 -3.59 0.75
CA GLU A 44 3.37 -2.75 -0.23
C GLU A 44 3.40 -1.28 0.19
N VAL A 45 2.26 -0.75 0.65
CA VAL A 45 2.16 0.64 1.15
C VAL A 45 3.03 0.84 2.39
N ILE A 46 2.99 -0.09 3.35
CA ILE A 46 3.78 0.04 4.58
C ILE A 46 5.28 -0.05 4.30
N LEU A 47 5.71 -1.02 3.49
CA LEU A 47 7.12 -1.12 3.09
C LEU A 47 7.58 0.14 2.35
N ARG A 48 6.73 0.72 1.50
CA ARG A 48 7.04 1.97 0.81
C ARG A 48 7.18 3.14 1.78
N LEU A 49 6.19 3.34 2.66
CA LEU A 49 6.16 4.46 3.62
C LEU A 49 7.27 4.37 4.68
N PHE A 50 7.48 3.18 5.25
CA PHE A 50 8.43 2.95 6.34
C PHE A 50 9.80 2.45 5.85
N SER A 51 10.12 2.69 4.57
CA SER A 51 11.49 2.58 4.05
C SER A 51 12.29 3.84 4.36
N LYS A 52 13.63 3.76 4.30
CA LYS A 52 14.50 4.94 4.41
C LYS A 52 14.07 6.07 3.46
N GLN A 53 13.84 5.72 2.20
CA GLN A 53 13.42 6.70 1.19
C GLN A 53 12.00 7.23 1.49
N GLY A 54 11.07 6.35 1.83
CA GLY A 54 9.70 6.74 2.17
C GLY A 54 9.64 7.72 3.34
N LEU A 55 10.43 7.48 4.38
CA LEU A 55 10.52 8.41 5.52
C LEU A 55 11.11 9.76 5.10
N ILE A 56 12.18 9.78 4.30
CA ILE A 56 12.76 11.01 3.75
C ILE A 56 11.69 11.79 2.95
N ASP A 57 11.01 11.12 2.03
CA ASP A 57 9.98 11.72 1.17
C ASP A 57 8.83 12.30 2.01
N VAL A 58 8.40 11.60 3.08
CA VAL A 58 7.36 12.06 3.99
C VAL A 58 7.79 13.31 4.74
N PHE A 59 9.00 13.34 5.31
CA PHE A 59 9.49 14.53 6.04
C PHE A 59 9.72 15.72 5.11
N GLU A 60 10.27 15.51 3.92
CA GLU A 60 10.41 16.56 2.91
C GLU A 60 9.06 17.13 2.51
N ARG A 61 8.05 16.28 2.31
CA ARG A 61 6.69 16.71 1.99
C ARG A 61 6.09 17.56 3.09
N VAL A 62 6.25 17.17 4.36
CA VAL A 62 5.78 17.95 5.51
C VAL A 62 6.45 19.32 5.56
N ASN A 63 7.77 19.38 5.36
CA ASN A 63 8.51 20.65 5.33
C ASN A 63 8.00 21.58 4.22
N GLN A 64 7.80 21.05 3.00
CA GLN A 64 7.26 21.83 1.87
C GLN A 64 5.85 22.38 2.15
N LEU A 65 4.98 21.59 2.79
CA LEU A 65 3.64 22.02 3.16
C LEU A 65 3.68 23.15 4.19
N ASN A 66 4.55 23.03 5.20
CA ASN A 66 4.73 24.05 6.23
C ASN A 66 5.25 25.38 5.63
N SER A 67 6.23 25.32 4.72
CA SER A 67 6.75 26.52 4.05
C SER A 67 5.69 27.23 3.20
N LYS A 68 4.80 26.48 2.52
CA LYS A 68 3.69 27.06 1.75
C LYS A 68 2.63 27.72 2.64
N SER A 69 2.30 27.10 3.77
CA SER A 69 1.35 27.67 4.74
C SER A 69 1.85 29.00 5.33
N GLN A 70 3.15 29.11 5.61
CA GLN A 70 3.75 30.36 6.10
C GLN A 70 3.80 31.47 5.03
N ALA A 71 4.14 31.12 3.78
CA ALA A 71 4.18 32.09 2.68
C ALA A 71 2.80 32.65 2.31
N SER A 72 1.72 31.91 2.61
CA SER A 72 0.34 32.32 2.38
C SER A 72 -0.14 33.35 3.42
N ASN A 73 0.35 33.26 4.66
CA ASN A 73 -0.03 34.17 5.74
C ASN A 73 0.69 35.53 5.67
N ASN A 74 1.85 35.61 5.00
CA ASN A 74 2.61 36.87 4.86
C ASN A 74 2.17 37.77 3.68
N LYS A 75 1.11 37.42 2.94
CA LYS A 75 0.60 38.23 1.81
C LYS A 75 -0.62 39.09 2.13
N GLN A 76 -1.02 39.21 3.41
CA GLN A 76 -2.14 40.05 3.86
C GLN A 76 -1.72 41.27 4.71
N GLY A 77 -0.43 41.63 4.70
CA GLY A 77 0.09 42.86 5.32
C GLY A 77 0.27 43.98 4.30
#